data_AF-A0A5B2W0B9-F1
#
_entry.id   AF-A0A5B2W0B9-F1
#
_cell.length_a   1.000
_cell.length_b   1.000
_cell.length_c   1.000
_cell.angle_alpha   90.00
_cell.angle_beta   90.00
_cell.angle_gamma   90.00
#
_symmetry.space_group_name_H-M   'P 1'
#
loop_
_entity.id
_entity.type
_entity.pdbx_description
1 polymer ?
#
loop_
_entity_poly.entity_id
_entity_poly.type
_entity_poly.pdbx_seq_one_letter_code
_entity_poly.pdbx_strand_id
1 'polypeptide(L)'
;MLIFKKHTLKLGVMTAALLGIGFVACNDDDNNVPQFRSKEYSLKGVRGADSNIVVGTVKLSENYDSTVNLVVTLNKSVNNTQQVIRLIKGSITAPATDTIKVDSVAGTGNAVTKTLLQNVREIKVGNDTISFRYDSAVNYTAFIKVSVKQDSVTAVGNVFKAAQ
;
A
#
# COMPACT_ATOMS: atom_id res chain seq x y z
N MET A 1 62.18 -2.65 20.05
CA MET A 1 61.76 -1.49 19.22
C MET A 1 60.23 -1.55 19.10
N LEU A 2 59.55 -0.75 19.91
CA LEU A 2 58.08 -0.64 19.95
C LEU A 2 57.64 0.36 18.89
N ILE A 3 56.80 -0.04 17.95
CA ILE A 3 56.23 0.86 16.94
C ILE A 3 54.75 1.06 17.26
N PHE A 4 54.47 2.21 17.89
CA PHE A 4 53.15 2.81 17.91
C PHE A 4 52.98 3.64 16.63
N LYS A 5 51.96 3.34 15.83
CA LYS A 5 51.39 4.30 14.87
C LYS A 5 49.93 4.56 15.25
N LYS A 6 49.67 5.78 15.69
CA LYS A 6 48.33 6.36 15.88
C LYS A 6 47.87 6.97 14.55
N HIS A 7 46.59 6.81 14.21
CA HIS A 7 45.72 7.80 13.55
C HIS A 7 44.29 7.23 13.58
N THR A 8 43.47 7.64 14.56
CA THR A 8 42.41 8.67 14.46
C THR A 8 41.18 8.31 13.61
N LEU A 9 40.08 8.05 14.31
CA LEU A 9 38.72 8.61 14.14
C LEU A 9 38.03 8.51 12.78
N LYS A 10 37.02 7.65 12.72
CA LYS A 10 35.64 7.98 12.31
C LYS A 10 34.70 7.16 13.22
N LEU A 11 34.10 7.70 14.29
CA LEU A 11 32.81 8.44 14.26
C LEU A 11 31.98 7.94 13.06
N GLY A 12 31.13 6.93 13.25
CA GLY A 12 29.86 7.10 13.94
C GLY A 12 28.82 7.53 12.89
N VAL A 13 27.72 6.78 12.80
CA VAL A 13 26.34 7.23 12.54
C VAL A 13 25.53 5.99 12.17
N MET A 14 24.60 5.67 13.06
CA MET A 14 23.52 4.73 12.82
C MET A 14 22.70 5.21 11.63
N THR A 15 22.49 4.35 10.64
CA THR A 15 21.37 4.50 9.71
C THR A 15 20.24 3.62 10.21
N ALA A 16 19.57 4.09 11.27
CA ALA A 16 18.17 3.75 11.47
C ALA A 16 17.43 4.37 10.27
N ALA A 17 17.02 3.53 9.33
CA ALA A 17 16.13 3.92 8.24
C ALA A 17 14.75 4.25 8.82
N LEU A 18 14.64 5.40 9.48
CA LEU A 18 13.39 6.10 9.69
C LEU A 18 13.02 6.68 8.32
N LEU A 19 12.24 5.91 7.55
CA LEU A 19 11.43 6.47 6.48
C LEU A 19 10.31 7.31 7.12
N GLY A 20 10.71 8.48 7.62
CA GLY A 20 9.87 9.49 8.25
C GLY A 20 9.97 10.77 7.42
N ILE A 21 8.88 11.03 6.72
CA ILE A 21 8.44 12.26 6.04
C ILE A 21 9.26 13.52 6.43
N GLY A 22 9.90 14.14 5.44
CA GLY A 22 10.54 15.45 5.54
C GLY A 22 10.12 16.34 4.38
N PHE A 23 9.38 17.38 4.70
CA PHE A 23 8.76 18.37 3.82
C PHE A 23 9.80 19.16 3.03
N VAL A 24 9.57 19.34 1.72
CA VAL A 24 10.28 20.35 0.94
C VAL A 24 9.48 21.66 1.07
N ALA A 25 9.94 22.53 1.97
CA ALA A 25 9.70 23.97 1.93
C ALA A 25 11.10 24.58 2.05
N CYS A 26 11.62 25.29 1.06
CA CYS A 26 11.16 26.61 0.67
C CYS A 26 11.69 26.89 -0.74
N ASN A 27 10.85 27.40 -1.63
CA ASN A 27 11.29 28.46 -2.51
C ASN A 27 10.12 29.44 -2.59
N ASP A 28 10.42 30.70 -2.27
CA ASP A 28 9.53 31.83 -2.37
C ASP A 28 9.06 31.97 -3.82
N ASP A 29 7.87 31.47 -4.12
CA ASP A 29 7.08 31.89 -5.28
C ASP A 29 5.63 31.44 -5.08
N ASP A 30 4.72 32.40 -5.18
CA ASP A 30 3.27 32.25 -5.03
C ASP A 30 2.68 31.28 -6.06
N ASN A 31 2.85 29.99 -5.84
CA ASN A 31 2.15 28.95 -6.55
C ASN A 31 1.52 28.01 -5.51
N ASN A 32 0.27 28.32 -5.15
CA ASN A 32 -0.60 27.50 -4.33
C ASN A 32 -1.00 26.22 -5.11
N VAL A 33 0.00 25.45 -5.57
CA VAL A 33 -0.21 24.18 -6.27
C VAL A 33 -0.83 23.22 -5.27
N PRO A 34 -2.03 22.67 -5.53
CA PRO A 34 -2.63 21.69 -4.64
C PRO A 34 -1.65 20.54 -4.42
N GLN A 35 -1.21 20.34 -3.17
CA GLN A 35 -0.30 19.25 -2.85
C GLN A 35 -1.09 17.94 -2.87
N PHE A 36 -0.96 17.15 -3.95
CA PHE A 36 -1.61 15.86 -4.04
C PHE A 36 -1.06 14.89 -3.02
N ARG A 37 -1.96 14.38 -2.18
CA ARG A 37 -1.60 13.45 -1.11
C ARG A 37 -1.54 12.03 -1.64
N SER A 38 -0.61 11.26 -1.12
CA SER A 38 -0.57 9.82 -1.37
C SER A 38 -0.08 9.07 -0.14
N LYS A 39 -0.54 7.82 0.00
CA LYS A 39 -0.13 6.92 1.07
C LYS A 39 0.00 5.50 0.53
N GLU A 40 1.08 4.84 0.94
CA GLU A 40 1.38 3.47 0.54
C GLU A 40 1.24 2.52 1.72
N TYR A 41 0.77 1.31 1.43
CA TYR A 41 0.54 0.23 2.39
C TYR A 41 1.18 -1.04 1.85
N SER A 42 1.83 -1.81 2.71
CA SER A 42 2.50 -3.05 2.31
C SER A 42 1.55 -4.24 2.28
N LEU A 43 1.68 -5.08 1.26
CA LEU A 43 1.10 -6.42 1.21
C LEU A 43 2.16 -7.44 1.60
N LYS A 44 1.81 -8.35 2.51
CA LYS A 44 2.69 -9.42 2.96
C LYS A 44 2.24 -10.76 2.42
N GLY A 45 3.21 -11.61 2.06
CA GLY A 45 2.94 -13.01 1.73
C GLY A 45 2.43 -13.76 2.97
N VAL A 46 1.53 -14.72 2.75
CA VAL A 46 0.88 -15.47 3.86
C VAL A 46 1.38 -16.90 4.02
N ARG A 47 2.19 -17.42 3.10
CA ARG A 47 2.61 -18.82 3.05
C ARG A 47 4.02 -18.98 2.49
N GLY A 48 4.67 -20.08 2.87
CA GLY A 48 5.95 -20.51 2.30
C GLY A 48 7.09 -19.55 2.60
N ALA A 49 8.05 -19.48 1.68
CA ALA A 49 9.23 -18.61 1.78
C ALA A 49 8.87 -17.12 1.83
N ASP A 50 7.70 -16.73 1.32
CA ASP A 50 7.24 -15.34 1.28
C ASP A 50 6.45 -14.93 2.53
N SER A 51 6.32 -15.82 3.53
CA SER A 51 5.54 -15.55 4.74
C SER A 51 6.09 -14.32 5.47
N ASN A 52 5.24 -13.32 5.69
CA ASN A 52 5.55 -12.02 6.28
C ASN A 52 6.53 -11.13 5.48
N ILE A 53 6.98 -11.57 4.29
CA ILE A 53 7.78 -10.76 3.37
C ILE A 53 6.86 -9.82 2.60
N VAL A 54 7.32 -8.59 2.32
CA VAL A 54 6.58 -7.64 1.48
C VAL A 54 6.59 -8.13 0.04
N VAL A 55 5.43 -8.54 -0.45
CA VAL A 55 5.22 -9.09 -1.80
C VAL A 55 4.46 -8.13 -2.72
N GLY A 56 4.08 -6.96 -2.21
CA GLY A 56 3.42 -5.93 -2.99
C GLY A 56 3.10 -4.70 -2.16
N THR A 57 2.48 -3.71 -2.81
CA THR A 57 2.07 -2.45 -2.22
C THR A 57 0.68 -2.06 -2.70
N VAL A 58 0.01 -1.23 -1.90
CA VAL A 58 -1.25 -0.58 -2.23
C VAL A 58 -1.05 0.91 -2.07
N LYS A 59 -1.33 1.69 -3.10
CA LYS A 59 -1.17 3.14 -3.12
C LYS A 59 -2.53 3.81 -3.23
N LEU A 60 -2.85 4.64 -2.25
CA LEU A 60 -3.93 5.61 -2.33
C LEU A 60 -3.35 6.94 -2.81
N SER A 61 -3.95 7.56 -3.83
CA SER A 61 -3.57 8.89 -4.29
C SER A 61 -4.79 9.78 -4.51
N GLU A 62 -4.66 11.05 -4.19
CA GLU A 62 -5.66 12.09 -4.47
C GLU A 62 -5.41 12.74 -5.84
N ASN A 63 -6.48 12.96 -6.60
CA ASN A 63 -6.48 13.65 -7.88
C ASN A 63 -6.89 15.12 -7.71
N TYR A 64 -6.67 15.93 -8.74
CA TYR A 64 -7.02 17.36 -8.76
C TYR A 64 -8.48 17.66 -8.44
N ASP A 65 -9.39 16.81 -8.89
CA ASP A 65 -10.82 17.00 -8.66
C ASP A 65 -11.28 16.45 -7.29
N SER A 66 -10.36 16.12 -6.38
CA SER A 66 -10.60 15.47 -5.08
C SER A 66 -11.19 14.05 -5.16
N THR A 67 -11.14 13.42 -6.34
CA THR A 67 -11.31 11.96 -6.44
C THR A 67 -10.04 11.25 -5.97
N VAL A 68 -10.15 9.96 -5.69
CA VAL A 68 -9.00 9.13 -5.33
C VAL A 68 -8.82 7.96 -6.29
N ASN A 69 -7.57 7.50 -6.38
CA ASN A 69 -7.21 6.24 -7.01
C ASN A 69 -6.66 5.28 -5.96
N LEU A 70 -6.99 4.00 -6.11
CA LEU A 70 -6.40 2.92 -5.33
C LEU A 70 -5.73 1.95 -6.30
N VAL A 71 -4.40 1.88 -6.24
CA VAL A 71 -3.58 1.05 -7.12
C VAL A 71 -2.90 -0.04 -6.30
N VAL A 72 -2.96 -1.27 -6.78
CA VAL A 72 -2.27 -2.42 -6.19
C VAL A 72 -1.13 -2.84 -7.10
N THR A 73 0.04 -3.00 -6.53
CA THR A 73 1.22 -3.55 -7.20
C THR A 73 1.64 -4.83 -6.51
N LEU A 74 1.80 -5.91 -7.25
CA LEU A 74 2.42 -7.14 -6.76
C LEU A 74 3.84 -7.19 -7.31
N ASN A 75 4.82 -7.41 -6.44
CA ASN A 75 6.24 -7.49 -6.81
C ASN A 75 6.51 -8.72 -7.69
N LYS A 76 5.71 -9.77 -7.50
CA LYS A 76 5.73 -10.98 -8.31
C LYS A 76 4.32 -11.56 -8.41
N SER A 77 3.89 -11.89 -9.61
CA SER A 77 2.62 -12.54 -9.89
C SER A 77 2.79 -14.04 -10.09
N VAL A 78 1.74 -14.84 -9.86
CA VAL A 78 1.76 -16.28 -10.15
C VAL A 78 1.59 -16.47 -11.65
N ASN A 79 2.60 -17.03 -12.31
CA ASN A 79 2.59 -17.20 -13.77
C ASN A 79 1.39 -18.02 -14.25
N ASN A 80 0.83 -17.65 -15.40
CA ASN A 80 -0.29 -18.32 -16.05
C ASN A 80 -1.52 -18.52 -15.14
N THR A 81 -1.68 -17.69 -14.11
CA THR A 81 -2.80 -17.81 -13.18
C THR A 81 -3.46 -16.46 -12.94
N GLN A 82 -4.79 -16.43 -13.00
CA GLN A 82 -5.55 -15.25 -12.63
C GLN A 82 -5.51 -15.08 -11.10
N GLN A 83 -5.12 -13.89 -10.65
CA GLN A 83 -5.14 -13.50 -9.26
C GLN A 83 -6.29 -12.56 -9.01
N VAL A 84 -7.15 -12.92 -8.06
CA VAL A 84 -8.27 -12.10 -7.62
C VAL A 84 -7.81 -11.24 -6.46
N ILE A 85 -8.01 -9.93 -6.60
CA ILE A 85 -7.71 -8.92 -5.60
C ILE A 85 -9.04 -8.44 -5.02
N ARG A 86 -9.18 -8.50 -3.70
CA ARG A 86 -10.36 -8.06 -2.98
C ARG A 86 -10.00 -6.97 -1.98
N LEU A 87 -10.72 -5.86 -2.03
CA LEU A 87 -10.75 -4.86 -0.98
C LEU A 87 -11.95 -5.16 -0.08
N ILE A 88 -11.69 -5.47 1.18
CA ILE A 88 -12.68 -6.00 2.13
C ILE A 88 -12.73 -5.07 3.34
N LYS A 89 -13.94 -4.81 3.85
CA LYS A 89 -14.15 -4.01 5.06
C LYS A 89 -13.61 -4.74 6.30
N GLY A 90 -13.06 -4.00 7.26
CA GLY A 90 -12.49 -4.53 8.49
C GLY A 90 -10.96 -4.68 8.42
N SER A 91 -10.40 -5.53 9.28
CA SER A 91 -8.96 -5.82 9.32
C SER A 91 -8.71 -7.29 8.97
N ILE A 92 -7.46 -7.66 8.72
CA ILE A 92 -7.07 -9.06 8.50
C ILE A 92 -7.52 -9.97 9.66
N THR A 93 -7.44 -9.49 10.90
CA THR A 93 -7.78 -10.26 12.11
C THR A 93 -9.27 -10.21 12.47
N ALA A 94 -10.01 -9.24 11.94
CA ALA A 94 -11.44 -9.07 12.14
C ALA A 94 -12.11 -8.65 10.80
N PRO A 95 -12.19 -9.58 9.82
CA PRO A 95 -12.78 -9.28 8.53
C PRO A 95 -14.30 -9.13 8.67
N ALA A 96 -14.86 -8.09 8.04
CA ALA A 96 -16.30 -8.00 7.86
C ALA A 96 -16.75 -8.82 6.65
N THR A 97 -18.06 -9.03 6.52
CA THR A 97 -18.66 -9.76 5.39
C THR A 97 -18.68 -8.95 4.10
N ASP A 98 -18.69 -7.62 4.20
CA ASP A 98 -18.83 -6.74 3.05
C ASP A 98 -17.52 -6.62 2.25
N THR A 99 -17.59 -6.96 0.97
CA THR A 99 -16.51 -6.70 0.02
C THR A 99 -16.78 -5.40 -0.73
N ILE A 100 -15.83 -4.48 -0.67
CA ILE A 100 -15.92 -3.13 -1.28
C ILE A 100 -15.67 -3.21 -2.79
N LYS A 101 -14.64 -3.97 -3.18
CA LYS A 101 -14.27 -4.14 -4.59
C LYS A 101 -13.63 -5.50 -4.81
N VAL A 102 -13.96 -6.11 -5.94
CA VAL A 102 -13.28 -7.30 -6.46
C VAL A 102 -12.79 -6.97 -7.87
N ASP A 103 -11.56 -7.32 -8.14
CA ASP A 103 -11.00 -7.30 -9.49
C ASP A 103 -10.01 -8.46 -9.65
N SER A 104 -9.52 -8.64 -10.87
CA SER A 104 -8.54 -9.68 -11.17
C SER A 104 -7.42 -9.16 -12.07
N VAL A 105 -6.29 -9.84 -11.99
CA VAL A 105 -5.11 -9.58 -12.80
C VAL A 105 -4.52 -10.91 -13.27
N ALA A 106 -4.18 -11.00 -14.56
CA ALA A 106 -3.48 -12.15 -15.10
C ALA A 106 -2.02 -12.12 -14.64
N GLY A 107 -1.55 -13.19 -14.03
CA GLY A 107 -0.16 -13.29 -13.59
C GLY A 107 0.76 -13.81 -14.69
N THR A 108 1.95 -13.23 -14.76
CA THR A 108 2.99 -13.48 -15.78
C THR A 108 4.28 -14.00 -15.16
N GLY A 109 4.32 -14.22 -13.85
CA GLY A 109 5.56 -14.54 -13.12
C GLY A 109 6.37 -13.30 -12.71
N ASN A 110 6.05 -12.13 -13.27
CA ASN A 110 6.71 -10.85 -13.03
C ASN A 110 5.84 -9.91 -12.19
N ALA A 111 6.37 -8.73 -11.85
CA ALA A 111 5.61 -7.69 -11.20
C ALA A 111 4.38 -7.30 -12.02
N VAL A 112 3.28 -6.97 -11.36
CA VAL A 112 2.04 -6.53 -12.02
C VAL A 112 1.33 -5.45 -11.22
N THR A 113 0.77 -4.47 -11.92
CA THR A 113 0.05 -3.35 -11.34
C THR A 113 -1.39 -3.35 -11.82
N LYS A 114 -2.32 -3.08 -10.89
CA LYS A 114 -3.76 -3.02 -11.16
C LYS A 114 -4.40 -1.87 -10.41
N THR A 115 -5.08 -0.99 -11.14
CA THR A 115 -5.95 0.03 -10.54
C THR A 115 -7.25 -0.63 -10.09
N LEU A 116 -7.52 -0.65 -8.79
CA LEU A 116 -8.77 -1.19 -8.22
C LEU A 116 -9.90 -0.17 -8.22
N LEU A 117 -9.56 1.09 -7.91
CA LEU A 117 -10.49 2.21 -7.91
C LEU A 117 -9.83 3.35 -8.68
N GLN A 118 -10.56 3.95 -9.61
CA GLN A 118 -10.08 5.04 -10.46
C GLN A 118 -11.07 6.19 -10.38
N ASN A 119 -10.58 7.38 -10.05
CA ASN A 119 -11.32 8.63 -9.97
C ASN A 119 -12.62 8.50 -9.16
N VAL A 120 -12.56 7.84 -8.01
CA VAL A 120 -13.75 7.61 -7.16
C VAL A 120 -13.92 8.71 -6.12
N ARG A 121 -15.16 9.09 -5.84
CA ARG A 121 -15.55 9.97 -4.71
C ARG A 121 -16.31 9.22 -3.63
N GLU A 122 -16.90 8.09 -3.99
CA GLU A 122 -17.80 7.29 -3.15
C GLU A 122 -17.61 5.82 -3.50
N ILE A 123 -17.88 4.95 -2.53
CA ILE A 123 -17.91 3.50 -2.70
C ILE A 123 -19.22 2.94 -2.18
N LYS A 124 -19.65 1.80 -2.74
CA LYS A 124 -20.78 1.04 -2.22
C LYS A 124 -20.27 -0.10 -1.34
N VAL A 125 -20.84 -0.24 -0.15
CA VAL A 125 -20.48 -1.29 0.80
C VAL A 125 -21.77 -1.90 1.34
N GLY A 126 -22.08 -3.10 0.87
CA GLY A 126 -23.43 -3.64 1.04
C GLY A 126 -24.45 -2.73 0.37
N ASN A 127 -25.41 -2.22 1.15
CA ASN A 127 -26.45 -1.31 0.67
C ASN A 127 -26.10 0.17 0.86
N ASP A 128 -25.00 0.48 1.55
CA ASP A 128 -24.63 1.84 1.91
C ASP A 128 -23.74 2.47 0.84
N THR A 129 -23.94 3.76 0.59
CA THR A 129 -23.01 4.59 -0.20
C THR A 129 -22.22 5.46 0.76
N ILE A 130 -20.89 5.35 0.71
CA ILE A 130 -19.99 5.99 1.65
C ILE A 130 -19.05 6.92 0.90
N SER A 131 -18.87 8.14 1.41
CA SER A 131 -17.85 9.06 0.90
C SER A 131 -16.46 8.43 0.98
N PHE A 132 -15.73 8.53 -0.12
CA PHE A 132 -14.42 7.92 -0.31
C PHE A 132 -13.42 8.90 -0.94
N ARG A 133 -13.46 10.17 -0.50
CA ARG A 133 -12.37 11.14 -0.71
C ARG A 133 -11.17 10.79 0.17
N TYR A 134 -10.01 11.41 -0.05
CA TYR A 134 -8.76 11.03 0.61
C TYR A 134 -8.88 10.96 2.14
N ASP A 135 -9.39 12.00 2.80
CA ASP A 135 -9.53 12.04 4.27
C ASP A 135 -10.49 10.98 4.80
N SER A 136 -11.62 10.76 4.12
CA SER A 136 -12.55 9.68 4.45
C SER A 136 -11.95 8.29 4.19
N ALA A 137 -11.19 8.13 3.10
CA ALA A 137 -10.58 6.88 2.70
C ALA A 137 -9.50 6.45 3.70
N VAL A 138 -8.60 7.35 4.11
CA VAL A 138 -7.54 7.02 5.09
C VAL A 138 -8.09 6.65 6.47
N ASN A 139 -9.28 7.14 6.82
CA ASN A 139 -9.97 6.83 8.07
C ASN A 139 -10.85 5.58 8.00
N TYR A 140 -11.04 5.02 6.80
CA TYR A 140 -11.84 3.82 6.60
C TYR A 140 -11.07 2.59 7.10
N THR A 141 -11.76 1.56 7.61
CA THR A 141 -11.11 0.32 8.06
C THR A 141 -11.30 -0.75 6.98
N ALA A 142 -10.24 -1.11 6.27
CA ALA A 142 -10.25 -2.15 5.24
C ALA A 142 -8.93 -2.89 5.13
N PHE A 143 -8.94 -4.03 4.44
CA PHE A 143 -7.73 -4.77 4.07
C PHE A 143 -7.84 -5.29 2.64
N ILE A 144 -6.69 -5.57 2.04
CA ILE A 144 -6.56 -6.19 0.73
C ILE A 144 -6.22 -7.67 0.90
N LYS A 145 -6.89 -8.52 0.13
CA LYS A 145 -6.62 -9.95 0.01
C LYS A 145 -6.40 -10.31 -1.45
N VAL A 146 -5.28 -10.96 -1.73
CA VAL A 146 -4.92 -11.49 -3.06
C VAL A 146 -4.97 -13.00 -3.02
N SER A 147 -5.63 -13.61 -4.01
CA SER A 147 -5.82 -15.04 -4.08
C SER A 147 -5.77 -15.57 -5.51
N VAL A 148 -5.11 -16.70 -5.75
CA VAL A 148 -5.12 -17.40 -7.06
C VAL A 148 -6.32 -18.34 -7.23
N LYS A 149 -6.92 -18.79 -6.13
CA LYS A 149 -8.16 -19.59 -6.06
C LYS A 149 -8.94 -19.19 -4.80
N GLN A 150 -10.18 -19.62 -4.66
CA GLN A 150 -11.05 -19.26 -3.53
C GLN A 150 -10.38 -19.44 -2.16
N ASP A 151 -9.61 -20.52 -1.98
CA ASP A 151 -8.96 -20.88 -0.71
C ASP A 151 -7.42 -20.69 -0.71
N SER A 152 -6.87 -20.16 -1.80
CA SER A 152 -5.42 -19.97 -1.95
C SER A 152 -5.07 -18.49 -1.88
N VAL A 153 -5.04 -17.97 -0.66
CA VAL A 153 -4.55 -16.62 -0.36
C VAL A 153 -3.04 -16.60 -0.54
N THR A 154 -2.54 -15.63 -1.30
CA THR A 154 -1.10 -15.43 -1.56
C THR A 154 -0.55 -14.20 -0.86
N ALA A 155 -1.36 -13.15 -0.74
CA ALA A 155 -0.96 -11.93 -0.05
C ALA A 155 -2.12 -11.28 0.70
N VAL A 156 -1.80 -10.61 1.81
CA VAL A 156 -2.74 -9.78 2.57
C VAL A 156 -2.05 -8.50 3.06
N GLY A 157 -2.81 -7.43 3.23
CA GLY A 157 -2.32 -6.24 3.90
C GLY A 157 -3.47 -5.38 4.40
N ASN A 158 -3.39 -4.93 5.65
CA ASN A 158 -4.28 -3.89 6.14
C ASN A 158 -4.01 -2.61 5.34
N VAL A 159 -5.07 -1.85 5.06
CA VAL A 159 -4.97 -0.54 4.41
C VAL A 159 -5.71 0.50 5.24
N PHE A 160 -5.49 1.78 4.94
CA PHE A 160 -6.18 2.90 5.59
C PHE A 160 -6.01 2.88 7.12
N LYS A 161 -7.10 2.98 7.89
CA LYS A 161 -7.10 2.97 9.36
C LYS A 161 -6.67 1.62 9.93
N ALA A 162 -6.91 0.52 9.22
CA ALA A 162 -6.50 -0.81 9.70
C ALA A 162 -4.98 -1.00 9.70
N ALA A 163 -4.24 -0.16 8.98
CA ALA A 163 -2.79 -0.21 8.85
C ALA A 163 -2.04 0.70 9.84
N GLN A 164 -2.78 1.40 10.71
CA GLN A 164 -2.25 2.31 11.72
C GLN A 164 -2.13 1.63 13.08
#